data_AF-A0A7W1ZE36-F1
#
_entry.id   AF-A0A7W1ZE36-F1
#
_cell.length_a   1.000
_cell.length_b   1.000
_cell.length_c   1.000
_cell.angle_alpha   90.00
_cell.angle_beta   90.00
_cell.angle_gamma   90.00
#
_symmetry.space_group_name_H-M   'P 1'
#
loop_
_entity.id
_entity.type
_entity.pdbx_description
1 polymer ?
#
loop_
_entity_poly.entity_id
_entity_poly.type
_entity_poly.pdbx_seq_one_letter_code
_entity_poly.pdbx_strand_id
1 'polypeptide(L)'
;MKLTVMPFLAAAMLLFAGCAKEKEASTETITTEESAFSYKVDQFADLQILRYQVSAWENLTLKEQEFVYYLTQAGLAGRDIMWDQNYRHNLKIRKALENIYTIYDGDKDADDWKNFEIYLKRVWYSNGIHHHYSNDKLPTGFSREYFNSLLQATSTTLEGEALEVLFNEADAKKVDRTKGGDNIAASAVNFYGPDVTDADLEAFYKDANKGRGDR
;
A
#
# COMPACT_ATOMS: atom_id res chain seq x y z
N MET A 1 -19.61 -21.32 -64.83
CA MET A 1 -18.70 -20.45 -65.62
C MET A 1 -17.28 -20.95 -65.38
N LYS A 2 -16.55 -21.23 -66.46
CA LYS A 2 -15.31 -22.01 -66.47
C LYS A 2 -14.09 -21.20 -66.00
N LEU A 3 -13.18 -21.95 -65.37
CA LEU A 3 -11.80 -21.63 -64.97
C LEU A 3 -10.89 -21.22 -66.15
N THR A 4 -9.67 -20.80 -65.76
CA THR A 4 -8.40 -20.61 -66.51
C THR A 4 -8.08 -19.14 -66.80
N VAL A 5 -6.84 -18.60 -66.67
CA VAL A 5 -5.50 -19.14 -66.94
C VAL A 5 -4.44 -18.35 -66.12
N MET A 6 -3.34 -18.99 -65.70
CA MET A 6 -2.06 -18.40 -65.31
C MET A 6 -1.02 -18.81 -66.37
N PRO A 7 0.02 -18.02 -66.71
CA PRO A 7 1.35 -18.36 -66.20
C PRO A 7 2.37 -17.19 -66.05
N PHE A 8 3.41 -17.53 -65.28
CA PHE A 8 4.71 -16.89 -65.08
C PHE A 8 5.47 -16.48 -66.36
N LEU A 9 6.31 -15.44 -66.26
CA LEU A 9 7.64 -15.44 -66.87
C LEU A 9 8.62 -14.53 -66.09
N ALA A 10 9.76 -15.10 -65.70
CA ALA A 10 10.91 -14.43 -65.10
C ALA A 10 12.05 -14.36 -66.13
N ALA A 11 12.84 -13.29 -66.16
CA ALA A 11 14.18 -13.28 -66.73
C ALA A 11 15.04 -12.12 -66.17
N ALA A 12 16.33 -12.43 -65.98
CA ALA A 12 17.31 -11.77 -65.13
C ALA A 12 18.19 -10.70 -65.83
N MET A 13 18.83 -9.88 -64.97
CA MET A 13 20.20 -9.31 -65.01
C MET A 13 20.66 -8.40 -66.17
N LEU A 14 21.21 -7.22 -65.83
CA LEU A 14 22.66 -6.97 -65.80
C LEU A 14 23.01 -5.54 -65.29
N LEU A 15 24.11 -5.48 -64.54
CA LEU A 15 24.76 -4.34 -63.90
C LEU A 15 25.42 -3.37 -64.91
N PHE A 16 25.66 -2.10 -64.54
CA PHE A 16 27.01 -1.52 -64.45
C PHE A 16 27.03 -0.12 -63.79
N ALA A 17 27.84 -0.03 -62.73
CA ALA A 17 28.69 1.04 -62.19
C ALA A 17 28.41 2.55 -62.45
N GLY A 18 28.35 3.30 -61.33
CA GLY A 18 29.39 4.29 -61.01
C GLY A 18 29.02 5.78 -61.08
N CYS A 19 28.91 6.45 -59.93
CA CYS A 19 29.50 7.77 -59.69
C CYS A 19 29.55 8.13 -58.20
N ALA A 20 30.49 9.01 -57.87
CA ALA A 20 31.07 9.22 -56.56
C ALA A 20 30.35 10.27 -55.69
N LYS A 21 30.38 10.01 -54.37
CA LYS A 21 30.58 10.93 -53.24
C LYS A 21 29.79 12.26 -53.20
N GLU A 22 28.76 12.29 -52.35
CA GLU A 22 28.46 13.45 -51.50
C GLU A 22 28.27 12.99 -50.03
N LYS A 23 28.80 13.80 -49.10
CA LYS A 23 28.68 13.63 -47.65
C LYS A 23 27.26 14.00 -47.24
N GLU A 24 26.46 13.03 -46.83
CA GLU A 24 25.25 13.31 -46.04
C GLU A 24 25.62 13.36 -44.56
N ALA A 25 25.22 14.46 -43.93
CA ALA A 25 25.30 14.66 -42.49
C ALA A 25 24.45 13.59 -41.79
N SER A 26 25.04 12.92 -40.79
CA SER A 26 24.29 12.08 -39.88
C SER A 26 23.34 12.96 -39.07
N THR A 27 22.08 13.02 -39.48
CA THR A 27 21.00 13.40 -38.59
C THR A 27 20.94 12.31 -37.53
N GLU A 28 21.55 12.55 -36.37
CA GLU A 28 21.20 11.81 -35.16
C GLU A 28 19.73 12.11 -34.87
N THR A 29 18.85 11.26 -35.37
CA THR A 29 17.55 11.05 -34.76
C THR A 29 17.81 10.56 -33.36
N ILE A 30 17.75 11.48 -32.40
CA ILE A 30 17.47 11.16 -31.01
C ILE A 30 16.07 10.54 -31.01
N THR A 31 16.01 9.24 -31.23
CA THR A 31 14.87 8.44 -30.80
C THR A 31 14.95 8.42 -29.29
N THR A 32 14.30 9.38 -28.64
CA THR A 32 13.81 9.18 -27.27
C THR A 32 12.88 7.98 -27.32
N GLU A 33 13.41 6.81 -27.00
CA GLU A 33 12.57 5.69 -26.57
C GLU A 33 11.84 6.17 -25.31
N GLU A 34 10.55 6.53 -25.46
CA GLU A 34 9.68 6.67 -24.31
C GLU A 34 9.68 5.34 -23.57
N SER A 35 10.36 5.29 -22.42
CA SER A 35 10.38 4.09 -21.58
C SER A 35 8.94 3.72 -21.25
N ALA A 36 8.52 2.50 -21.59
CA ALA A 36 7.18 2.00 -21.29
C ALA A 36 6.82 2.20 -19.81
N PHE A 37 5.59 2.64 -19.51
CA PHE A 37 5.16 2.91 -18.15
C PHE A 37 5.25 1.65 -17.28
N SER A 38 6.15 1.65 -16.29
CA SER A 38 6.25 0.56 -15.31
C SER A 38 5.16 0.69 -14.25
N TYR A 39 4.28 -0.30 -14.16
CA TYR A 39 3.19 -0.36 -13.17
C TYR A 39 3.66 -0.80 -11.79
N LYS A 40 4.71 -1.63 -11.71
CA LYS A 40 5.23 -2.15 -10.45
C LYS A 40 6.13 -1.12 -9.78
N VAL A 41 5.89 -0.86 -8.49
CA VAL A 41 6.67 0.09 -7.66
C VAL A 41 7.59 -0.67 -6.71
N ASP A 42 7.05 -1.60 -5.93
CA ASP A 42 7.80 -2.37 -4.92
C ASP A 42 7.13 -3.73 -4.69
N GLN A 43 7.85 -4.66 -4.06
CA GLN A 43 7.30 -5.93 -3.58
C GLN A 43 8.03 -6.36 -2.31
N PHE A 44 7.28 -6.64 -1.26
CA PHE A 44 7.80 -7.05 0.05
C PHE A 44 6.79 -7.95 0.75
N ALA A 45 7.27 -8.92 1.53
CA ALA A 45 6.43 -9.97 2.10
C ALA A 45 5.48 -10.57 1.03
N ASP A 46 4.18 -10.56 1.30
CA ASP A 46 3.10 -11.03 0.44
C ASP A 46 2.41 -9.89 -0.34
N LEU A 47 3.02 -8.70 -0.39
CA LEU A 47 2.43 -7.48 -0.95
C LEU A 47 3.19 -6.98 -2.18
N GLN A 48 2.44 -6.51 -3.18
CA GLN A 48 2.98 -5.85 -4.37
C GLN A 48 2.37 -4.45 -4.51
N ILE A 49 3.23 -3.44 -4.59
CA ILE A 49 2.80 -2.05 -4.76
C ILE A 49 2.76 -1.73 -6.25
N LEU A 50 1.61 -1.24 -6.69
CA LEU A 50 1.35 -0.84 -8.06
C LEU A 50 1.05 0.66 -8.11
N ARG A 51 1.26 1.25 -9.29
CA ARG A 51 0.81 2.61 -9.62
C ARG A 51 -0.01 2.60 -10.91
N TYR A 52 -0.91 3.56 -11.02
CA TYR A 52 -1.79 3.74 -12.18
C TYR A 52 -1.64 5.13 -12.77
N GLN A 53 -1.99 5.28 -14.04
CA GLN A 53 -2.04 6.58 -14.72
C GLN A 53 -3.44 7.17 -14.64
N VAL A 54 -3.54 8.48 -14.50
CA VAL A 54 -4.80 9.23 -14.58
C VAL A 54 -4.88 9.87 -15.97
N SER A 55 -5.12 9.04 -17.00
CA SER A 55 -4.98 9.43 -18.42
C SER A 55 -5.93 10.54 -18.88
N ALA A 56 -7.03 10.77 -18.17
CA ALA A 56 -8.00 11.83 -18.49
C ALA A 56 -7.74 13.16 -17.76
N TRP A 57 -6.68 13.27 -16.95
CA TRP A 57 -6.39 14.48 -16.16
C TRP A 57 -6.23 15.75 -17.03
N GLU A 58 -5.52 15.63 -18.15
CA GLU A 58 -5.28 16.74 -19.08
C GLU A 58 -6.52 17.16 -19.87
N ASN A 59 -7.58 16.35 -19.86
CA ASN A 59 -8.84 16.67 -20.53
C ASN A 59 -9.77 17.52 -19.64
N LEU A 60 -9.44 17.70 -18.36
CA LEU A 60 -10.23 18.47 -17.41
C LEU A 60 -9.99 19.97 -17.60
N THR A 61 -11.04 20.77 -17.43
CA THR A 61 -10.89 22.21 -17.26
C THR A 61 -10.17 22.52 -15.95
N LEU A 62 -9.56 23.70 -15.84
CA LEU A 62 -8.89 24.13 -14.60
C LEU A 62 -9.81 24.05 -13.38
N LYS A 63 -11.08 24.42 -13.53
CA LYS A 63 -12.07 24.36 -12.44
C LYS A 63 -12.34 22.92 -11.98
N GLU A 64 -12.36 21.96 -12.91
CA GLU A 64 -12.51 20.54 -12.58
C GLU A 64 -11.24 19.98 -11.93
N GLN A 65 -10.06 20.38 -12.39
CA GLN A 65 -8.79 20.01 -11.77
C GLN A 65 -8.70 20.53 -10.32
N GLU A 66 -9.08 21.79 -10.07
CA GLU A 66 -9.17 22.37 -8.73
C GLU A 66 -10.16 21.58 -7.85
N PHE A 67 -11.33 21.24 -8.40
CA PHE A 67 -12.32 20.44 -7.68
C PHE A 67 -11.80 19.05 -7.30
N VAL A 68 -11.21 18.32 -8.25
CA VAL A 68 -10.60 17.00 -8.00
C VAL A 68 -9.44 17.11 -7.00
N TYR A 69 -8.63 18.16 -7.10
CA TYR A 69 -7.56 18.43 -6.14
C TYR A 69 -8.11 18.56 -4.72
N TYR A 70 -9.12 19.39 -4.48
CA TYR A 70 -9.69 19.57 -3.14
C TYR A 70 -10.37 18.31 -2.61
N LEU A 71 -11.06 17.54 -3.46
CA LEU A 71 -11.60 16.23 -3.07
C LEU A 71 -10.49 15.26 -2.66
N THR A 72 -9.37 15.26 -3.39
CA THR A 72 -8.20 14.43 -3.07
C THR A 72 -7.61 14.82 -1.72
N GLN A 73 -7.43 16.12 -1.45
CA GLN A 73 -6.95 16.60 -0.15
C GLN A 73 -7.87 16.19 0.99
N ALA A 74 -9.19 16.30 0.80
CA ALA A 74 -10.17 15.88 1.78
C ALA A 74 -10.09 14.36 2.07
N GLY A 75 -9.91 13.54 1.04
CA GLY A 75 -9.71 12.09 1.18
C GLY A 75 -8.43 11.73 1.93
N LEU A 76 -7.32 12.39 1.60
CA LEU A 76 -6.01 12.15 2.24
C LEU A 76 -6.00 12.56 3.72
N ALA A 77 -6.73 13.63 4.08
CA ALA A 77 -6.84 14.09 5.47
C ALA A 77 -7.49 13.07 6.40
N GLY A 78 -8.28 12.12 5.86
CA GLY A 78 -8.94 11.06 6.63
C GLY A 78 -8.04 9.89 7.02
N ARG A 79 -6.77 9.85 6.57
CA ARG A 79 -5.85 8.71 6.81
C ARG A 79 -5.82 8.29 8.28
N ASP A 80 -5.53 9.23 9.19
CA ASP A 80 -5.30 8.88 10.59
C ASP A 80 -6.57 8.43 11.32
N ILE A 81 -7.76 8.80 10.82
CA ILE A 81 -9.04 8.30 11.34
C ILE A 81 -9.14 6.79 11.13
N MET A 82 -8.79 6.29 9.94
CA MET A 82 -8.80 4.85 9.64
C MET A 82 -7.82 4.08 10.52
N TRP A 83 -6.64 4.65 10.80
CA TRP A 83 -5.64 4.03 11.65
C TRP A 83 -6.14 3.90 13.09
N ASP A 84 -6.72 4.97 13.62
CA ASP A 84 -7.29 5.00 14.97
C ASP A 84 -8.47 4.02 15.11
N GLN A 85 -9.37 3.99 14.12
CA GLN A 85 -10.48 3.05 14.06
C GLN A 85 -10.03 1.59 13.97
N ASN A 86 -8.95 1.31 13.23
CA ASN A 86 -8.45 -0.06 13.10
C ASN A 86 -7.90 -0.61 14.41
N TYR A 87 -7.27 0.22 15.26
CA TYR A 87 -6.74 -0.20 16.56
C TYR A 87 -6.23 0.97 17.40
N ARG A 88 -6.57 0.98 18.70
CA ARG A 88 -6.29 2.09 19.64
C ARG A 88 -4.81 2.51 19.76
N HIS A 89 -3.86 1.61 19.53
CA HIS A 89 -2.43 1.91 19.64
C HIS A 89 -1.73 2.21 18.31
N ASN A 90 -2.45 2.11 17.17
CA ASN A 90 -1.86 2.21 15.83
C ASN A 90 -1.12 3.52 15.57
N LEU A 91 -1.70 4.67 15.93
CA LEU A 91 -1.06 5.97 15.68
C LEU A 91 0.23 6.13 16.50
N LYS A 92 0.25 5.67 17.75
CA LYS A 92 1.44 5.71 18.63
C LYS A 92 2.55 4.81 18.08
N ILE A 93 2.20 3.58 17.68
CA ILE A 93 3.12 2.62 17.09
C ILE A 93 3.68 3.17 15.76
N ARG A 94 2.82 3.60 14.84
CA ARG A 94 3.20 4.18 13.54
C ARG A 94 4.21 5.30 13.72
N LYS A 95 3.92 6.26 14.59
CA LYS A 95 4.80 7.41 14.84
C LYS A 95 6.18 6.98 15.33
N ALA A 96 6.26 6.00 16.22
CA ALA A 96 7.54 5.48 16.70
C ALA A 96 8.33 4.79 15.58
N LEU A 97 7.69 3.90 14.81
CA LEU A 97 8.33 3.20 13.69
C LEU A 97 8.82 4.19 12.61
N GLU A 98 8.00 5.18 12.25
CA GLU A 98 8.36 6.21 11.27
C GLU A 98 9.53 7.08 11.76
N ASN A 99 9.56 7.43 13.06
CA ASN A 99 10.66 8.19 13.65
C ASN A 99 11.97 7.38 13.62
N ILE A 100 11.93 6.10 14.00
CA ILE A 100 13.08 5.20 13.89
C ILE A 100 13.57 5.14 12.44
N TYR A 101 12.66 4.89 11.48
CA TYR A 101 13.00 4.74 10.07
C TYR A 101 13.71 5.97 9.48
N THR A 102 13.26 7.15 9.86
CA THR A 102 13.76 8.43 9.34
C THR A 102 15.05 8.90 10.00
N ILE A 103 15.30 8.55 11.27
CA ILE A 103 16.44 9.05 12.05
C ILE A 103 17.58 8.03 12.13
N TYR A 104 17.30 6.73 12.11
CA TYR A 104 18.33 5.71 12.29
C TYR A 104 19.41 5.80 11.20
N ASP A 105 20.66 5.87 11.65
CA ASP A 105 21.87 6.06 10.85
C ASP A 105 22.86 4.88 10.97
N GLY A 106 22.48 3.81 11.67
CA GLY A 106 23.25 2.57 11.75
C GLY A 106 23.17 1.72 10.47
N ASP A 107 23.64 0.47 10.57
CA ASP A 107 23.70 -0.44 9.42
C ASP A 107 22.30 -0.83 8.92
N LYS A 108 21.99 -0.45 7.68
CA LYS A 108 20.71 -0.75 6.99
C LYS A 108 20.80 -1.97 6.07
N ASP A 109 21.97 -2.58 5.95
CA ASP A 109 22.16 -3.84 5.23
C ASP A 109 22.00 -5.06 6.15
N ALA A 110 21.95 -4.85 7.47
CA ALA A 110 21.69 -5.89 8.45
C ALA A 110 20.29 -6.53 8.28
N ASP A 111 20.20 -7.84 8.49
CA ASP A 111 18.95 -8.59 8.32
C ASP A 111 17.84 -8.12 9.27
N ASP A 112 18.18 -7.79 10.51
CA ASP A 112 17.22 -7.23 11.48
C ASP A 112 16.65 -5.88 11.01
N TRP A 113 17.45 -5.03 10.38
CA TRP A 113 16.97 -3.77 9.82
C TRP A 113 16.03 -4.00 8.65
N LYS A 114 16.39 -4.93 7.74
CA LYS A 114 15.51 -5.30 6.62
C LYS A 114 14.17 -5.85 7.11
N ASN A 115 14.17 -6.65 8.17
CA ASN A 115 12.94 -7.14 8.79
C ASN A 115 12.13 -6.00 9.42
N PHE A 116 12.79 -5.05 10.09
CA PHE A 116 12.15 -3.84 10.60
C PHE A 116 11.48 -3.02 9.48
N GLU A 117 12.18 -2.79 8.37
CA GLU A 117 11.65 -2.05 7.22
C GLU A 117 10.45 -2.78 6.59
N ILE A 118 10.55 -4.11 6.41
CA ILE A 118 9.43 -4.92 5.91
C ILE A 118 8.22 -4.81 6.84
N TYR A 119 8.42 -4.87 8.17
CA TYR A 119 7.33 -4.72 9.14
C TYR A 119 6.67 -3.34 9.03
N LEU A 120 7.44 -2.25 9.01
CA LEU A 120 6.91 -0.90 8.84
C LEU A 120 6.12 -0.76 7.54
N LYS A 121 6.63 -1.28 6.43
CA LYS A 121 5.93 -1.27 5.14
C LYS A 121 4.59 -2.03 5.19
N ARG A 122 4.54 -3.17 5.88
CA ARG A 122 3.29 -3.94 6.10
C ARG A 122 2.31 -3.19 6.99
N VAL A 123 2.79 -2.47 8.00
CA VAL A 123 1.99 -1.61 8.87
C VAL A 123 1.38 -0.46 8.08
N TRP A 124 2.16 0.21 7.23
CA TRP A 124 1.67 1.25 6.31
C TRP A 124 0.59 0.73 5.36
N TYR A 125 0.86 -0.42 4.72
CA TYR A 125 -0.08 -1.01 3.77
C TYR A 125 -1.40 -1.40 4.43
N SER A 126 -1.35 -1.94 5.66
CA SER A 126 -2.53 -2.46 6.34
C SER A 126 -3.29 -1.42 7.15
N ASN A 127 -2.80 -0.17 7.21
CA ASN A 127 -3.30 0.88 8.09
C ASN A 127 -3.32 0.45 9.58
N GLY A 128 -2.29 -0.28 10.01
CA GLY A 128 -2.18 -0.79 11.38
C GLY A 128 -1.35 -2.07 11.51
N ILE A 129 -1.26 -2.60 12.74
CA ILE A 129 -0.44 -3.79 13.07
C ILE A 129 -1.10 -5.14 12.75
N HIS A 130 -2.25 -5.13 12.07
CA HIS A 130 -2.98 -6.34 11.69
C HIS A 130 -3.04 -6.46 10.18
N HIS A 131 -2.96 -7.70 9.68
CA HIS A 131 -3.02 -7.99 8.27
C HIS A 131 -4.34 -7.53 7.65
N HIS A 132 -4.27 -6.72 6.58
CA HIS A 132 -5.44 -6.11 5.94
C HIS A 132 -6.54 -7.10 5.52
N TYR A 133 -6.16 -8.34 5.15
CA TYR A 133 -7.10 -9.39 4.72
C TYR A 133 -7.50 -10.37 5.84
N SER A 134 -6.55 -11.11 6.42
CA SER A 134 -6.85 -12.12 7.45
C SER A 134 -7.25 -11.53 8.81
N ASN A 135 -6.93 -10.25 9.06
CA ASN A 135 -7.07 -9.56 10.35
C ASN A 135 -6.10 -10.03 11.45
N ASP A 136 -5.23 -11.00 11.19
CA ASP A 136 -4.26 -11.48 12.18
C ASP A 136 -3.19 -10.42 12.45
N LYS A 137 -2.70 -10.34 13.69
CA LYS A 137 -1.59 -9.46 14.05
C LYS A 137 -0.33 -9.82 13.27
N LEU A 138 0.35 -8.81 12.76
CA LEU A 138 1.55 -8.99 11.94
C LEU A 138 2.72 -9.44 12.82
N PRO A 139 3.45 -10.51 12.44
CA PRO A 139 4.71 -10.83 13.11
C PRO A 139 5.75 -9.76 12.80
N THR A 140 6.52 -9.35 13.81
CA THR A 140 7.57 -8.31 13.69
C THR A 140 8.71 -8.76 12.78
N GLY A 141 9.13 -10.03 12.90
CA GLY A 141 10.30 -10.55 12.18
C GLY A 141 11.65 -10.10 12.78
N PHE A 142 11.63 -9.40 13.91
CA PHE A 142 12.81 -8.99 14.68
C PHE A 142 12.52 -9.12 16.17
N SER A 143 13.57 -9.23 16.98
CA SER A 143 13.44 -9.39 18.43
C SER A 143 13.05 -8.09 19.14
N ARG A 144 12.51 -8.23 20.35
CA ARG A 144 12.20 -7.10 21.21
C ARG A 144 13.46 -6.33 21.61
N GLU A 145 14.54 -7.06 21.85
CA GLU A 145 15.84 -6.51 22.23
C GLU A 145 16.40 -5.63 21.10
N TYR A 146 16.30 -6.08 19.85
CA TYR A 146 16.72 -5.29 18.69
C TYR A 146 15.87 -4.02 18.56
N PHE A 147 14.55 -4.14 18.68
CA PHE A 147 13.65 -2.99 18.62
C PHE A 147 13.91 -1.95 19.72
N ASN A 148 14.19 -2.40 20.94
CA ASN A 148 14.59 -1.51 22.04
C ASN A 148 15.92 -0.78 21.73
N SER A 149 16.86 -1.44 21.06
CA SER A 149 18.10 -0.80 20.63
C SER A 149 17.86 0.31 19.59
N LEU A 150 16.90 0.11 18.67
CA LEU A 150 16.46 1.13 17.72
C LEU A 150 15.79 2.32 18.41
N LEU A 151 14.90 2.05 19.38
CA LEU A 151 14.27 3.09 20.20
C LEU A 151 15.32 3.95 20.91
N GLN A 152 16.31 3.30 21.53
CA GLN A 152 17.41 3.99 22.22
C GLN A 152 18.28 4.80 21.25
N ALA A 153 18.73 4.19 20.15
CA ALA A 153 19.61 4.83 19.17
C ALA A 153 18.99 6.09 18.54
N THR A 154 17.67 6.09 18.38
CA THR A 154 16.92 7.20 17.75
C THR A 154 16.25 8.13 18.75
N SER A 155 16.47 7.92 20.06
CA SER A 155 15.76 8.64 21.14
C SER A 155 14.24 8.63 20.95
N THR A 156 13.70 7.54 20.41
CA THR A 156 12.27 7.37 20.15
C THR A 156 11.59 6.78 21.38
N THR A 157 10.49 7.38 21.82
CA THR A 157 9.68 6.85 22.93
C THR A 157 8.52 5.99 22.43
N LEU A 158 8.51 4.71 22.82
CA LEU A 158 7.35 3.83 22.74
C LEU A 158 7.33 2.93 23.98
N GLU A 159 6.27 3.04 24.78
CA GLU A 159 6.18 2.40 26.10
C GLU A 159 4.75 1.95 26.40
N GLY A 160 4.62 1.07 27.40
CA GLY A 160 3.34 0.52 27.87
C GLY A 160 2.76 -0.49 26.88
N GLU A 161 1.43 -0.65 26.90
CA GLU A 161 0.73 -1.63 26.05
C GLU A 161 1.09 -1.54 24.57
N ALA A 162 1.30 -0.32 24.05
CA ALA A 162 1.66 -0.11 22.65
C ALA A 162 3.03 -0.72 22.27
N LEU A 163 3.96 -0.83 23.21
CA LEU A 163 5.21 -1.56 23.02
C LEU A 163 5.00 -3.06 23.24
N GLU A 164 4.34 -3.44 24.34
CA GLU A 164 4.15 -4.84 24.72
C GLU A 164 3.41 -5.64 23.63
N VAL A 165 2.39 -5.03 23.03
CA VAL A 165 1.52 -5.72 22.07
C VAL A 165 2.23 -6.14 20.78
N LEU A 166 3.36 -5.51 20.45
CA LEU A 166 4.17 -5.90 19.30
C LEU A 166 4.82 -7.28 19.49
N PHE A 167 5.00 -7.73 20.74
CA PHE A 167 5.80 -8.91 21.09
C PHE A 167 5.07 -9.93 21.98
N ASN A 168 3.79 -9.72 22.28
CA ASN A 168 2.97 -10.66 23.05
C ASN A 168 1.78 -11.20 22.22
N GLU A 169 0.88 -11.97 22.83
CA GLU A 169 -0.28 -12.57 22.14
C GLU A 169 -1.58 -11.74 22.25
N ALA A 170 -1.55 -10.57 22.90
CA ALA A 170 -2.73 -9.73 23.07
C ALA A 170 -3.19 -9.11 21.73
N ASP A 171 -4.48 -8.76 21.62
CA ASP A 171 -5.04 -8.12 20.43
C ASP A 171 -4.70 -8.88 19.13
N ALA A 172 -4.75 -10.23 19.17
CA ALA A 172 -4.28 -11.11 18.10
C ALA A 172 -5.02 -10.91 16.77
N LYS A 173 -6.26 -10.41 16.80
CA LYS A 173 -7.04 -10.11 15.59
C LYS A 173 -7.66 -8.72 15.64
N LYS A 174 -7.63 -8.02 14.51
CA LYS A 174 -8.38 -6.77 14.34
C LYS A 174 -9.89 -7.02 14.40
N VAL A 175 -10.35 -8.00 13.64
CA VAL A 175 -11.74 -8.44 13.60
C VAL A 175 -11.77 -9.95 13.77
N ASP A 176 -12.40 -10.41 14.84
CA ASP A 176 -12.68 -11.82 15.09
C ASP A 176 -14.10 -12.18 14.59
N ARG A 177 -14.24 -13.38 14.05
CA ARG A 177 -15.49 -13.93 13.50
C ARG A 177 -15.70 -15.38 13.92
N THR A 178 -15.07 -15.79 15.02
CA THR A 178 -15.08 -17.16 15.51
C THR A 178 -16.48 -17.51 15.99
N LYS A 179 -17.01 -18.61 15.46
CA LYS A 179 -18.37 -19.04 15.79
C LYS A 179 -18.47 -19.42 17.28
N GLY A 180 -19.45 -18.83 17.96
CA GLY A 180 -19.76 -19.15 19.36
C GLY A 180 -18.85 -18.47 20.39
N GLY A 181 -17.96 -17.58 19.96
CA GLY A 181 -17.26 -16.64 20.84
C GLY A 181 -17.93 -15.26 20.84
N ASP A 182 -17.49 -14.40 21.75
CA ASP A 182 -17.84 -12.98 21.74
C ASP A 182 -16.94 -12.25 20.75
N ASN A 183 -17.49 -11.89 19.59
CA ASN A 183 -16.68 -11.33 18.51
C ASN A 183 -16.27 -9.89 18.80
N ILE A 184 -17.02 -9.17 19.62
CA ILE A 184 -16.74 -7.77 19.95
C ILE A 184 -15.59 -7.70 20.93
N ALA A 185 -15.67 -8.45 22.03
CA ALA A 185 -14.61 -8.52 23.02
C ALA A 185 -13.32 -9.15 22.48
N ALA A 186 -13.43 -10.08 21.51
CA ALA A 186 -12.27 -10.71 20.87
C ALA A 186 -11.62 -9.86 19.76
N SER A 187 -12.27 -8.79 19.29
CA SER A 187 -11.76 -7.94 18.22
C SER A 187 -10.99 -6.74 18.77
N ALA A 188 -9.79 -6.49 18.23
CA ALA A 188 -9.00 -5.31 18.59
C ALA A 188 -9.49 -4.00 17.92
N VAL A 189 -10.43 -4.06 16.98
CA VAL A 189 -10.96 -2.89 16.27
C VAL A 189 -11.53 -1.86 17.25
N ASN A 190 -11.16 -0.60 17.06
CA ASN A 190 -11.40 0.48 18.03
C ASN A 190 -12.75 1.18 17.80
N PHE A 191 -13.81 0.40 17.58
CA PHE A 191 -15.18 0.93 17.51
C PHE A 191 -15.88 0.90 18.87
N TYR A 192 -15.44 0.01 19.75
CA TYR A 192 -16.01 -0.21 21.07
C TYR A 192 -14.91 -0.19 22.12
N GLY A 193 -15.28 0.07 23.38
CA GLY A 193 -14.33 -0.06 24.48
C GLY A 193 -13.87 -1.51 24.67
N PRO A 194 -12.70 -1.72 25.29
CA PRO A 194 -12.10 -3.07 25.44
C PRO A 194 -12.95 -4.04 26.25
N ASP A 195 -13.85 -3.52 27.10
CA ASP A 195 -14.70 -4.31 27.97
C ASP A 195 -16.13 -4.48 27.43
N VAL A 196 -16.40 -4.04 26.19
CA VAL A 196 -17.73 -4.16 25.55
C VAL A 196 -17.90 -5.55 24.94
N THR A 197 -19.04 -6.16 25.21
CA THR A 197 -19.40 -7.51 24.74
C THR A 197 -20.48 -7.48 23.65
N ASP A 198 -20.69 -8.61 22.97
CA ASP A 198 -21.83 -8.82 22.08
C ASP A 198 -23.16 -8.53 22.81
N ALA A 199 -23.28 -8.98 24.07
CA ALA A 199 -24.47 -8.78 24.88
C ALA A 199 -24.76 -7.30 25.20
N ASP A 200 -23.72 -6.51 25.47
CA ASP A 200 -23.85 -5.07 25.71
C ASP A 200 -24.40 -4.35 24.48
N LEU A 201 -23.88 -4.68 23.29
CA LEU A 201 -24.34 -4.10 22.03
C LEU A 201 -25.77 -4.52 21.70
N GLU A 202 -26.11 -5.80 21.86
CA GLU A 202 -27.48 -6.29 21.66
C GLU A 202 -28.47 -5.56 22.58
N ALA A 203 -28.11 -5.40 23.86
CA ALA A 203 -28.93 -4.68 24.82
C ALA A 203 -29.10 -3.20 24.42
N PHE A 204 -28.01 -2.53 24.06
CA PHE A 204 -28.03 -1.13 23.64
C PHE A 204 -28.86 -0.91 22.38
N TYR A 205 -28.62 -1.66 21.29
CA TYR A 205 -29.32 -1.45 20.03
C TYR A 205 -30.79 -1.90 20.07
N LYS A 206 -31.14 -2.88 20.91
CA LYS A 206 -32.55 -3.24 21.15
C LYS A 206 -33.32 -2.10 21.81
N ASP A 207 -32.68 -1.27 22.61
CA ASP A 207 -33.29 -0.07 23.20
C ASP A 207 -33.27 1.11 22.23
N ALA A 208 -32.12 1.40 21.61
CA ALA A 208 -31.95 2.49 20.66
C ALA A 208 -32.92 2.37 19.46
N ASN A 209 -33.17 1.16 18.96
CA ASN A 209 -34.12 0.93 17.87
C ASN A 209 -35.59 1.11 18.28
N LYS A 210 -35.92 1.08 19.58
CA LYS A 210 -37.27 1.44 20.05
C LYS A 210 -37.50 2.95 20.05
N GLY A 211 -36.43 3.76 19.98
CA GLY A 211 -36.46 5.22 19.99
C GLY A 211 -36.49 5.89 18.61
N ARG A 212 -36.49 5.12 17.51
CA ARG A 212 -36.72 5.58 16.13
C ARG A 212 -38.10 5.19 15.60
N GLY A 213 -39.11 5.19 16.48
CA GLY A 213 -40.48 5.37 16.02
C GLY A 213 -40.59 6.77 15.41
N ASP A 214 -40.85 6.83 14.10
CA ASP A 214 -41.20 8.01 13.31
C ASP A 214 -40.67 9.35 13.85
N ARG A 215 -39.47 9.73 13.41
CA ARG A 215 -39.06 11.13 13.34
C ARG A 215 -38.73 11.48 11.90
#